data_AF-A0AAD9X782-F1
#
_entry.id   AF-A0AAD9X782-F1
#
_cell.length_a   1.000
_cell.length_b   1.000
_cell.length_c   1.000
_cell.angle_alpha   90.00
_cell.angle_beta   90.00
_cell.angle_gamma   90.00
#
_symmetry.space_group_name_H-M   'P 1'
#
loop_
_entity.id
_entity.type
_entity.pdbx_description
1 polymer ?
#
loop_
_entity_poly.entity_id
_entity_poly.type
_entity_poly.pdbx_seq_one_letter_code
_entity_poly.pdbx_strand_id
1 'polypeptide(L)'
;MDSVIGPSQMAFVKGRQITDSFVITEEIIDSWKKNGRGGLLVKLDFEKAYDSIDHDFVIETLERMGFGLRWCNWIKWCISSPSLSVLLNGCPTK
;
A
#
# COMPACT_ATOMS: atom_id res chain seq x y z
N MET A 1 14.50 -3.78 -3.51
CA MET A 1 13.09 -3.89 -3.06
C MET A 1 13.00 -4.52 -1.69
N ASP A 2 13.81 -5.53 -1.38
CA ASP A 2 13.76 -6.24 -0.09
C ASP A 2 14.04 -5.34 1.13
N SER A 3 14.70 -4.19 0.94
CA SER A 3 14.89 -3.17 1.98
C SER A 3 13.70 -2.20 2.17
N VAL A 4 12.77 -2.15 1.20
CA VAL A 4 11.64 -1.20 1.19
C VAL A 4 10.36 -1.87 1.69
N ILE A 5 10.15 -3.16 1.35
CA ILE A 5 8.96 -3.90 1.73
C ILE A 5 9.19 -4.63 3.05
N GLY A 6 8.50 -4.17 4.09
CA GLY A 6 8.57 -4.81 5.41
C GLY A 6 8.03 -6.24 5.42
N PRO A 7 8.45 -7.10 6.37
CA PRO A 7 8.00 -8.49 6.45
C PRO A 7 6.51 -8.61 6.75
N SER A 8 5.89 -7.60 7.38
CA SER A 8 4.46 -7.57 7.73
C SER A 8 3.54 -6.95 6.67
N GLN A 9 4.08 -6.45 5.54
CA GLN A 9 3.27 -5.85 4.48
C GLN A 9 2.65 -6.92 3.57
N MET A 10 1.42 -7.36 3.86
CA MET A 10 0.80 -8.47 3.13
C MET A 10 0.17 -8.05 1.80
N ALA A 11 -0.41 -6.86 1.71
CA ALA A 11 -1.12 -6.41 0.52
C ALA A 11 -0.19 -5.90 -0.59
N PHE A 12 -0.61 -6.07 -1.85
CA PHE A 12 0.07 -5.58 -3.05
C PHE A 12 1.52 -6.06 -3.25
N VAL A 13 1.91 -7.18 -2.61
CA VAL A 13 3.23 -7.80 -2.76
C VAL A 13 3.06 -9.16 -3.44
N LYS A 14 3.76 -9.37 -4.56
CA LYS A 14 3.71 -10.64 -5.29
C LYS A 14 4.16 -11.79 -4.36
N GLY A 15 3.36 -12.84 -4.31
CA GLY A 15 3.66 -14.02 -3.49
C GLY A 15 3.17 -13.94 -2.04
N ARG A 16 2.56 -12.83 -1.61
CA ARG A 16 1.82 -12.73 -0.33
C ARG A 16 0.32 -12.74 -0.59
N GLN A 17 -0.43 -13.41 0.26
CA GLN A 17 -1.89 -13.54 0.15
C GLN A 17 -2.60 -12.70 1.21
N ILE A 18 -3.80 -12.23 0.89
CA ILE A 18 -4.62 -11.49 1.86
C ILE A 18 -5.00 -12.35 3.08
N THR A 19 -5.01 -13.67 2.93
CA THR A 19 -5.24 -14.62 4.02
C THR A 19 -4.09 -14.64 5.03
N ASP A 20 -2.88 -14.28 4.63
CA ASP A 20 -1.70 -14.35 5.50
C ASP A 20 -1.83 -13.36 6.66
N SER A 21 -2.39 -12.17 6.43
CA SER A 21 -2.63 -11.18 7.50
C SER A 21 -3.65 -11.65 8.54
N PHE A 22 -4.66 -12.41 8.11
CA PHE A 22 -5.64 -13.01 9.00
C PHE A 22 -5.01 -14.10 9.87
N VAL A 23 -4.24 -15.02 9.25
CA VAL A 23 -3.54 -16.09 9.98
C VAL A 23 -2.60 -15.52 11.04
N ILE A 24 -1.78 -14.52 10.68
CA ILE A 24 -0.87 -13.86 11.63
C ILE A 24 -1.65 -13.25 12.80
N THR A 25 -2.79 -12.62 12.54
CA THR A 25 -3.62 -12.00 13.59
C THR A 25 -4.18 -13.07 14.54
N GLU A 26 -4.70 -14.18 14.01
CA GLU A 26 -5.21 -15.29 14.82
C GLU A 26 -4.11 -15.93 15.66
N GLU A 27 -2.90 -16.11 15.12
CA GLU A 27 -1.74 -16.64 15.86
C GLU A 27 -1.32 -15.71 17.02
N ILE A 28 -1.37 -14.40 16.82
CA ILE A 28 -1.09 -13.41 17.89
C ILE A 28 -2.13 -13.54 19.01
N ILE A 29 -3.42 -13.61 18.66
CA ILE A 29 -4.52 -13.75 19.63
C ILE A 29 -4.43 -15.07 20.40
N ASP A 30 -4.15 -16.17 19.69
CA ASP A 30 -3.99 -17.49 20.30
C ASP A 30 -2.77 -17.53 21.24
N SER A 31 -1.65 -16.92 20.84
CA SER A 31 -0.47 -16.77 21.69
C SER A 31 -0.76 -15.98 22.97
N TRP A 32 -1.53 -14.90 22.90
CA TRP A 32 -1.96 -14.16 24.09
C TRP A 32 -2.78 -15.02 25.04
N LYS A 33 -3.77 -15.76 24.52
CA LYS A 33 -4.60 -16.67 25.31
C LYS A 33 -3.77 -17.75 26.00
N LYS A 34 -2.88 -18.42 25.25
CA LYS A 34 -2.01 -19.49 25.77
C LYS A 34 -1.07 -19.01 26.87
N ASN A 35 -0.60 -17.77 26.77
CA ASN A 35 0.33 -17.18 27.73
C ASN A 35 -0.37 -16.43 28.88
N GLY A 36 -1.72 -16.44 28.95
CA GLY A 36 -2.47 -15.69 29.95
C GLY A 36 -2.25 -14.17 29.88
N ARG A 37 -1.88 -13.64 28.70
CA ARG A 37 -1.61 -12.22 28.48
C ARG A 37 -2.84 -11.54 27.90
N GLY A 38 -3.17 -10.36 28.42
CA GLY A 38 -4.08 -9.44 27.74
C GLY A 38 -3.37 -8.76 26.55
N GLY A 39 -4.15 -8.28 25.59
CA GLY A 39 -3.64 -7.51 24.46
C GLY A 39 -4.70 -6.62 23.85
N LEU A 40 -4.25 -5.61 23.11
CA LEU A 40 -5.10 -4.66 22.38
C LEU A 40 -4.84 -4.83 20.88
N LEU A 41 -5.90 -5.07 20.12
CA LEU A 41 -5.85 -5.04 18.67
C LEU A 41 -6.41 -3.70 18.18
N VAL A 42 -5.61 -2.96 17.41
CA VAL A 42 -6.00 -1.69 16.82
C VAL A 42 -6.09 -1.87 15.31
N LYS A 43 -7.28 -1.65 14.75
CA LYS A 43 -7.48 -1.58 13.31
C LYS A 43 -7.54 -0.12 12.89
N LEU A 44 -6.57 0.30 12.08
CA LEU A 44 -6.53 1.61 11.46
C LEU A 44 -6.94 1.49 9.99
N ASP A 45 -7.77 2.41 9.53
CA ASP A 45 -8.21 2.50 8.14
C ASP A 45 -8.17 3.97 7.72
N PHE A 46 -7.79 4.22 6.47
CA PHE A 46 -7.70 5.57 5.91
C PHE A 46 -8.88 5.83 4.99
N GLU A 47 -9.67 6.86 5.31
CA GLU A 47 -10.75 7.28 4.44
C GLU A 47 -10.18 7.77 3.10
N LYS A 48 -10.64 7.12 2.01
CA LYS A 48 -10.27 7.45 0.63
C LYS A 48 -8.76 7.65 0.45
N ALA A 49 -7.95 6.68 0.91
CA ALA A 49 -6.50 6.78 0.97
C ALA A 49 -5.83 7.30 -0.32
N TYR A 50 -6.36 6.98 -1.50
CA TYR A 50 -5.82 7.45 -2.78
C TYR A 50 -6.25 8.87 -3.16
N ASP A 51 -7.38 9.35 -2.65
CA ASP A 51 -7.88 10.71 -2.89
C ASP A 51 -7.33 11.70 -1.85
N SER A 52 -7.02 11.21 -0.64
CA SER A 52 -6.63 12.04 0.52
C SER A 52 -5.12 12.15 0.74
N ILE A 53 -4.32 11.30 0.10
CA ILE A 53 -2.87 11.33 0.24
C ILE A 53 -2.27 12.55 -0.45
N ASP A 54 -1.35 13.23 0.23
CA ASP A 54 -0.57 14.32 -0.36
C ASP A 54 0.41 13.75 -1.40
N HIS A 55 0.29 14.22 -2.65
CA HIS A 55 1.13 13.76 -3.74
C HIS A 55 2.61 14.15 -3.56
N ASP A 56 2.90 15.30 -2.95
CA ASP A 56 4.28 15.70 -2.68
C ASP A 56 4.91 14.80 -1.61
N PHE A 57 4.13 14.36 -0.63
CA PHE A 57 4.57 13.36 0.36
C PHE A 57 4.95 12.02 -0.30
N VAL A 58 4.20 11.57 -1.31
CA VAL A 58 4.53 10.35 -2.07
C VAL A 58 5.88 10.50 -2.77
N ILE A 59 6.12 11.63 -3.42
CA ILE A 59 7.39 11.87 -4.15
C ILE A 59 8.56 11.97 -3.18
N GLU A 60 8.42 12.73 -2.09
CA GLU A 60 9.46 12.86 -1.08
C GLU A 60 9.81 11.49 -0.44
N THR A 61 8.80 10.66 -0.20
CA THR A 61 9.00 9.31 0.35
C THR A 61 9.83 8.44 -0.60
N LEU A 62 9.52 8.46 -1.91
CA LEU A 62 10.28 7.71 -2.91
C LEU A 62 11.74 8.19 -3.00
N GLU A 63 11.96 9.50 -2.96
CA GLU A 63 13.32 10.06 -2.95
C GLU A 63 14.11 9.63 -1.71
N ARG A 64 13.50 9.70 -0.53
CA ARG A 64 14.11 9.25 0.75
C ARG A 64 14.39 7.75 0.77
N MET A 65 13.57 6.95 0.09
CA MET A 65 13.80 5.51 -0.08
C MET A 65 14.91 5.19 -1.10
N GLY A 66 15.49 6.20 -1.74
CA GLY A 66 16.61 6.05 -2.68
C GLY A 66 16.19 5.70 -4.11
N PHE A 67 14.92 5.94 -4.48
CA PHE A 67 14.50 5.79 -5.88
C PHE A 67 15.16 6.89 -6.72
N GLY A 68 15.60 6.52 -7.93
CA GLY A 68 16.27 7.47 -8.83
C GLY A 68 15.31 8.55 -9.34
N LEU A 69 15.82 9.76 -9.55
CA LEU A 69 15.05 10.94 -10.00
C LEU A 69 14.17 10.68 -11.22
N ARG A 70 14.66 9.87 -12.18
CA ARG A 70 13.87 9.48 -13.37
C ARG A 70 12.58 8.75 -12.98
N TRP A 71 12.66 7.84 -12.01
CA TRP A 71 11.53 7.07 -11.50
C TRP A 71 10.55 7.97 -10.74
N CYS A 72 11.07 8.84 -9.86
CA CYS A 72 10.24 9.81 -9.14
C CYS A 72 9.49 10.74 -10.09
N ASN A 73 10.15 11.23 -11.15
CA ASN A 73 9.52 12.08 -12.16
C ASN A 73 8.41 11.36 -12.94
N TRP A 74 8.57 10.08 -13.25
CA TRP A 74 7.50 9.30 -13.89
C TRP A 74 6.29 9.14 -12.99
N ILE A 75 6.50 8.81 -11.70
CA ILE A 75 5.40 8.72 -10.74
C ILE A 75 4.71 10.06 -10.57
N LYS A 76 5.48 11.15 -10.42
CA LYS A 76 4.95 12.52 -10.34
C LYS A 76 4.04 12.84 -11.52
N TRP A 77 4.49 12.52 -12.73
CA TRP A 77 3.68 12.73 -13.93
C TRP A 77 2.37 11.91 -13.92
N CYS A 78 2.43 10.63 -13.52
CA CYS A 78 1.25 9.77 -13.43
C CYS A 78 0.20 10.27 -12.42
N ILE A 79 0.63 10.77 -11.26
CA ILE A 79 -0.29 11.19 -10.19
C ILE A 79 -0.77 12.64 -10.34
N SER A 80 -0.02 13.50 -11.04
CA SER A 80 -0.41 14.90 -11.28
C SER A 80 -1.35 15.09 -12.48
N SER A 81 -1.34 14.16 -13.45
CA SER A 81 -2.10 14.27 -14.70
C SER A 81 -2.97 13.04 -14.98
N PRO A 82 -3.87 12.62 -14.07
CA PRO A 82 -4.70 11.46 -14.33
C PRO A 82 -5.67 11.76 -15.49
N SER A 83 -5.57 10.96 -16.55
CA SER A 83 -6.52 10.93 -17.66
C SER A 83 -7.09 9.52 -17.75
N LEU A 84 -8.40 9.39 -17.56
CA LEU A 84 -9.14 8.15 -17.73
C LEU A 84 -10.16 8.33 -18.85
N SER A 85 -10.14 7.45 -19.84
CA SER A 85 -11.15 7.38 -20.89
C SER A 85 -11.67 5.96 -21.00
N VAL A 86 -12.98 5.79 -21.14
CA VAL A 86 -13.55 4.49 -21.51
C VAL A 86 -13.32 4.28 -23.01
N LEU A 87 -12.82 3.10 -23.39
CA LEU A 87 -12.66 2.74 -24.79
C LEU A 87 -13.95 2.07 -25.29
N LEU A 88 -14.69 2.73 -26.18
CA LEU A 88 -15.80 2.13 -26.92
C LEU A 88 -15.31 1.72 -28.31
N ASN A 89 -15.29 0.41 -28.60
CA ASN A 89 -14.76 -0.14 -29.85
C ASN A 89 -13.34 0.34 -30.19
N GLY A 90 -12.50 0.54 -29.16
CA GLY A 90 -11.13 1.04 -29.30
C GLY A 90 -10.99 2.57 -29.42
N CYS A 91 -12.11 3.30 -29.45
CA CYS A 91 -12.11 4.76 -29.47
C CYS A 91 -12.36 5.32 -28.06
N PRO A 92 -11.56 6.31 -27.59
CA PRO A 92 -11.83 7.00 -26.33
C PRO A 92 -13.18 7.72 -26.38
N THR A 93 -13.99 7.55 -25.34
CA THR A 93 -15.10 8.47 -25.07
C THR A 93 -14.53 9.84 -24.68
N LYS A 94 -15.12 10.92 -25.22
CA LYS A 94 -14.81 12.30 -24.82
C LYS A 94 -15.09 12.51 -23.34
#